data_AF-A0A9E3STV2-F1
#
_entry.id   AF-A0A9E3STV2-F1
#
_cell.length_a   1.000
_cell.length_b   1.000
_cell.length_c   1.000
_cell.angle_alpha   90.00
_cell.angle_beta   90.00
_cell.angle_gamma   90.00
#
_symmetry.space_group_name_H-M   'P 1'
#
loop_
_entity.id
_entity.type
_entity.pdbx_description
1 polymer ?
#
loop_
_entity_poly.entity_id
_entity_poly.type
_entity_poly.pdbx_seq_one_letter_code
_entity_poly.pdbx_strand_id
1 'polypeptide(L)'
;MSATILEIDQRTRSLELLLPDLGTDFVYHEDGTLDPAQLLDDPNWTLYGLDDAQRQAVFVETPPDFRLIDAPFYYMAQYQQARRLAVLPYEALIRLGEARGPIPHLIFIYSIGRCGSTLLSNIFNAVEGIVSLSEPDVYSNLLWQRESDGSRDAELIELARACTRLLCKPPASGTNPNTYVIKFRNWMIRMGDLLAAALPEAHNLFLYRSAVSWMASFARLKHGLDLDAATLAGFMELMEPVDNRFYPEAVDLAQTLGRPLTEPETAAAGWHGMLERYEQWQPTIPFLAVRYEDLNAQRESVVQAIFEYCAVPTAAVATALEAFSRDSQEGTLLERAQPDKRESFRLPDEDVAALKAVLAQYDRINTPEHILPGTLTLT
;
A
#
# COMPACT_ATOMS: atom_id res chain seq x y z
N MET A 1 28.85 -13.89 -2.31
CA MET A 1 28.00 -14.02 -1.11
C MET A 1 26.90 -15.00 -1.45
N SER A 2 26.55 -15.91 -0.55
CA SER A 2 25.40 -16.81 -0.68
C SER A 2 24.21 -16.25 0.10
N ALA A 3 22.99 -16.58 -0.31
CA ALA A 3 21.80 -16.39 0.52
C ALA A 3 21.63 -17.60 1.44
N THR A 4 21.16 -17.40 2.67
CA THR A 4 20.83 -18.48 3.59
C THR A 4 19.39 -18.91 3.35
N ILE A 5 19.14 -20.21 3.22
CA ILE A 5 17.79 -20.75 3.10
C ILE A 5 17.27 -21.11 4.49
N LEU A 6 16.02 -20.76 4.76
CA LEU A 6 15.32 -21.12 5.98
C LEU A 6 14.08 -21.94 5.62
N GLU A 7 13.98 -23.14 6.18
CA GLU A 7 12.80 -24.00 6.05
C GLU A 7 11.75 -23.55 7.08
N ILE A 8 10.51 -23.35 6.63
CA ILE A 8 9.43 -22.90 7.51
C ILE A 8 8.82 -24.12 8.22
N ASP A 9 8.99 -24.17 9.54
CA ASP A 9 8.33 -25.16 10.39
C ASP A 9 6.88 -24.77 10.67
N GLN A 10 6.65 -23.47 10.91
CA GLN A 10 5.32 -22.94 11.22
C GLN A 10 5.19 -21.48 10.81
N ARG A 11 3.97 -21.09 10.44
CA ARG A 11 3.56 -19.69 10.27
C ARG A 11 2.80 -19.22 11.51
N THR A 12 3.22 -18.10 12.09
CA THR A 12 2.81 -17.66 13.44
C THR A 12 2.21 -16.26 13.52
N ARG A 13 2.26 -15.47 12.43
CA ARG A 13 1.62 -14.14 12.40
C ARG A 13 0.18 -14.20 12.90
N SER A 14 -0.06 -13.55 14.03
CA SER A 14 -1.36 -13.52 14.72
C SER A 14 -2.43 -12.77 13.94
N LEU A 15 -2.02 -11.75 13.20
CA LEU A 15 -2.89 -10.88 12.44
C LEU A 15 -2.21 -10.47 11.15
N GLU A 16 -2.78 -10.91 10.02
CA GLU A 16 -2.12 -10.76 8.74
C GLU A 16 -1.97 -9.29 8.30
N LEU A 17 -2.82 -8.38 8.78
CA LEU A 17 -2.79 -6.94 8.50
C LEU A 17 -1.57 -6.21 9.07
N LEU A 18 -0.85 -6.79 10.04
CA LEU A 18 0.35 -6.20 10.63
C LEU A 18 1.51 -6.13 9.64
N LEU A 19 2.50 -5.31 9.97
CA LEU A 19 3.75 -5.21 9.21
C LEU A 19 4.51 -6.54 9.24
N PRO A 20 5.21 -6.92 8.15
CA PRO A 20 6.03 -8.11 8.15
C PRO A 20 7.24 -7.99 9.04
N ASP A 21 7.45 -9.07 9.78
CA ASP A 21 8.55 -9.25 10.70
C ASP A 21 8.90 -10.75 10.72
N LEU A 22 10.11 -11.05 10.24
CA LEU A 22 10.62 -12.40 10.17
C LEU A 22 10.54 -13.12 11.53
N GLY A 23 10.82 -12.41 12.63
CA GLY A 23 10.91 -12.98 13.97
C GLY A 23 9.57 -13.36 14.59
N THR A 24 8.46 -12.83 14.06
CA THR A 24 7.11 -13.10 14.56
C THR A 24 6.22 -13.80 13.53
N ASP A 25 6.54 -13.70 12.24
CA ASP A 25 5.77 -14.30 11.16
C ASP A 25 6.00 -15.81 11.03
N PHE A 26 7.22 -16.28 11.29
CA PHE A 26 7.65 -17.64 11.01
C PHE A 26 8.46 -18.25 12.16
N VAL A 27 8.25 -19.55 12.38
CA VAL A 27 9.20 -20.43 13.05
C VAL A 27 9.92 -21.21 11.97
N TYR A 28 11.24 -21.20 11.99
CA TYR A 28 12.07 -21.77 10.94
C TYR A 28 13.41 -22.27 11.47
N HIS A 29 14.10 -23.04 10.64
CA HIS A 29 15.50 -23.43 10.84
C HIS A 29 16.30 -23.24 9.55
N GLU A 30 17.63 -23.07 9.67
CA GLU A 30 18.50 -22.97 8.50
C GLU A 30 18.56 -24.31 7.75
N ASP A 31 18.32 -24.27 6.44
CA ASP A 31 18.36 -25.43 5.54
C ASP A 31 19.25 -25.14 4.31
N GLY A 32 20.48 -24.71 4.59
CA GLY A 32 21.51 -24.56 3.57
C GLY A 32 21.59 -23.17 2.93
N THR A 33 22.03 -23.13 1.68
CA THR A 33 22.35 -21.88 0.98
C THR A 33 21.90 -21.90 -0.47
N LEU A 34 21.63 -20.71 -1.00
CA LEU A 34 21.20 -20.46 -2.37
C LEU A 34 22.16 -19.47 -3.04
N ASP A 35 22.40 -19.65 -4.33
CA ASP A 35 23.05 -18.62 -5.15
C ASP A 35 22.08 -17.43 -5.29
N PRO A 36 22.43 -16.21 -4.83
CA PRO A 36 21.56 -15.05 -4.94
C PRO A 36 21.07 -14.74 -6.36
N ALA A 37 21.79 -15.19 -7.41
CA ALA A 37 21.31 -15.07 -8.79
C ALA A 37 19.96 -15.78 -9.01
N GLN A 38 19.68 -16.86 -8.28
CA GLN A 38 18.39 -17.56 -8.38
C GLN A 38 17.22 -16.69 -7.93
N LEU A 39 17.43 -15.74 -7.01
CA LEU A 39 16.38 -14.80 -6.59
C LEU A 39 15.98 -13.82 -7.70
N LEU A 40 16.88 -13.58 -8.66
CA LEU A 40 16.62 -12.76 -9.84
C LEU A 40 15.85 -13.51 -10.92
N ASP A 41 16.16 -14.79 -11.12
CA ASP A 41 15.69 -15.54 -12.27
C ASP A 41 14.46 -16.41 -11.97
N ASP A 42 14.33 -16.92 -10.74
CA ASP A 42 13.23 -17.80 -10.37
C ASP A 42 12.02 -16.96 -9.92
N PRO A 43 10.91 -16.93 -10.70
CA PRO A 43 9.74 -16.11 -10.40
C PRO A 43 9.03 -16.46 -9.09
N ASN A 44 9.29 -17.64 -8.51
CA ASN A 44 8.65 -18.09 -7.29
C ASN A 44 9.26 -17.48 -6.03
N TRP A 45 10.50 -16.99 -6.12
CA TRP A 45 11.16 -16.21 -5.09
C TRP A 45 10.79 -14.74 -5.21
N THR A 46 10.12 -14.20 -4.21
CA THR A 46 9.68 -12.80 -4.21
C THR A 46 10.11 -12.10 -2.94
N LEU A 47 10.50 -10.82 -3.06
CA LEU A 47 10.90 -9.99 -1.93
C LEU A 47 9.69 -9.76 -1.02
N TYR A 48 9.79 -10.22 0.22
CA TYR A 48 8.72 -10.18 1.21
C TYR A 48 8.82 -8.95 2.12
N GLY A 49 10.02 -8.71 2.66
CA GLY A 49 10.25 -7.64 3.62
C GLY A 49 11.72 -7.48 3.98
N LEU A 50 11.96 -6.65 4.99
CA LEU A 50 13.29 -6.33 5.49
C LEU A 50 13.36 -6.60 7.00
N ASP A 51 14.32 -7.42 7.42
CA ASP A 51 14.73 -7.55 8.81
C ASP A 51 15.82 -6.53 9.10
N ASP A 52 15.44 -5.37 9.63
CA ASP A 52 16.39 -4.29 9.93
C ASP A 52 17.28 -4.61 11.13
N ALA A 53 16.80 -5.41 12.08
CA ALA A 53 17.58 -5.80 13.25
C ALA A 53 18.81 -6.62 12.84
N GLN A 54 18.67 -7.49 11.84
CA GLN A 54 19.77 -8.27 11.26
C GLN A 54 20.38 -7.63 10.00
N ARG A 55 19.83 -6.52 9.51
CA ARG A 55 20.21 -5.85 8.25
C ARG A 55 20.12 -6.77 7.03
N GLN A 56 19.04 -7.54 6.95
CA GLN A 56 18.81 -8.55 5.92
C GLN A 56 17.51 -8.34 5.16
N ALA A 57 17.53 -8.62 3.87
CA ALA A 57 16.33 -8.75 3.06
C ALA A 57 15.80 -10.18 3.16
N VAL A 58 14.47 -10.30 3.19
CA VAL A 58 13.77 -11.59 3.29
C VAL A 58 13.00 -11.82 2.01
N PHE A 59 13.26 -12.95 1.36
CA PHE A 59 12.49 -13.44 0.22
C PHE A 59 11.66 -14.64 0.67
N VAL A 60 10.46 -14.78 0.10
CA VAL A 60 9.64 -15.99 0.25
C VAL A 60 9.62 -16.76 -1.06
N GLU A 61 9.68 -18.09 -0.97
CA GLU A 61 9.35 -18.97 -2.07
C GLU A 61 7.88 -19.36 -1.99
N THR A 62 7.17 -19.24 -3.12
CA THR A 62 5.77 -19.63 -3.26
C THR A 62 5.61 -20.83 -4.21
N PRO A 63 4.47 -21.54 -4.19
CA PRO A 63 4.20 -22.63 -5.14
C PRO A 63 4.35 -22.18 -6.60
N PRO A 64 5.00 -22.97 -7.48
CA PRO A 64 5.13 -22.64 -8.91
C PRO A 64 3.80 -22.47 -9.65
N ASP A 65 2.72 -23.08 -9.13
CA ASP A 65 1.37 -23.01 -9.65
C ASP A 65 0.53 -21.86 -9.04
N PHE A 66 1.08 -21.12 -8.08
CA PHE A 66 0.39 -19.99 -7.44
C PHE A 66 0.82 -18.65 -8.04
N ARG A 67 -0.16 -17.88 -8.52
CA ARG A 67 0.07 -16.56 -9.12
C ARG A 67 -0.16 -15.44 -8.11
N LEU A 68 0.91 -14.98 -7.48
CA LEU A 68 0.88 -13.86 -6.53
C LEU A 68 0.24 -12.57 -7.07
N ILE A 69 0.42 -12.31 -8.37
CA ILE A 69 -0.09 -11.11 -9.02
C ILE A 69 -1.63 -11.06 -9.11
N ASP A 70 -2.30 -12.21 -8.99
CA ASP A 70 -3.76 -12.28 -9.02
C ASP A 70 -4.36 -12.10 -7.61
N ALA A 71 -3.52 -12.04 -6.57
CA ALA A 71 -3.99 -11.89 -5.21
C ALA A 71 -4.45 -10.44 -4.92
N PRO A 72 -5.54 -10.25 -4.16
CA PRO A 72 -6.04 -8.93 -3.81
C PRO A 72 -5.06 -8.11 -2.93
N PHE A 73 -4.27 -8.81 -2.12
CA PHE A 73 -3.19 -8.25 -1.30
C PHE A 73 -1.93 -9.10 -1.44
N TYR A 74 -0.89 -8.52 -2.02
CA TYR A 74 0.35 -9.20 -2.38
C TYR A 74 1.09 -9.71 -1.14
N TYR A 75 1.28 -8.86 -0.13
CA TYR A 75 1.94 -9.25 1.13
C TYR A 75 1.23 -10.42 1.83
N MET A 76 -0.10 -10.42 1.78
CA MET A 76 -0.95 -11.42 2.43
C MET A 76 -0.73 -12.79 1.78
N ALA A 77 -0.77 -12.81 0.45
CA ALA A 77 -0.56 -14.02 -0.33
C ALA A 77 0.87 -14.53 -0.21
N GLN A 78 1.87 -13.64 -0.14
CA GLN A 78 3.25 -14.03 0.15
C GLN A 78 3.36 -14.80 1.47
N TYR A 79 2.79 -14.27 2.55
CA TYR A 79 2.77 -14.95 3.85
C TYR A 79 2.00 -16.29 3.80
N GLN A 80 0.78 -16.28 3.25
CA GLN A 80 -0.10 -17.44 3.18
C GLN A 80 0.38 -18.54 2.23
N GLN A 81 1.32 -18.25 1.33
CA GLN A 81 1.86 -19.21 0.37
C GLN A 81 3.35 -19.49 0.57
N ALA A 82 4.00 -18.84 1.54
CA ALA A 82 5.41 -19.07 1.83
C ALA A 82 5.68 -20.54 2.16
N ARG A 83 6.62 -21.15 1.43
CA ARG A 83 7.14 -22.51 1.66
C ARG A 83 8.50 -22.47 2.34
N ARG A 84 9.38 -21.62 1.84
CA ARG A 84 10.73 -21.40 2.32
C ARG A 84 11.06 -19.93 2.30
N LEU A 85 12.12 -19.57 3.01
CA LEU A 85 12.65 -18.23 3.05
C LEU A 85 14.08 -18.24 2.52
N ALA A 86 14.50 -17.12 1.94
CA ALA A 86 15.89 -16.85 1.64
C ALA A 86 16.24 -15.49 2.21
N VAL A 87 17.32 -15.42 2.99
CA VAL A 87 17.81 -14.18 3.60
C VAL A 87 19.19 -13.82 3.09
N LEU A 88 19.41 -12.53 2.87
CA LEU A 88 20.71 -12.00 2.47
C LEU A 88 20.92 -10.57 2.98
N PRO A 89 22.18 -10.16 3.23
CA PRO A 89 22.47 -8.80 3.68
C PRO A 89 22.01 -7.72 2.69
N TYR A 90 21.69 -6.53 3.20
CA TYR A 90 21.29 -5.37 2.38
C TYR A 90 22.27 -5.05 1.25
N GLU A 91 23.57 -5.19 1.47
CA GLU A 91 24.57 -4.92 0.42
C GLU A 91 24.43 -5.91 -0.74
N ALA A 92 24.02 -7.15 -0.47
CA ALA A 92 23.72 -8.11 -1.51
C ALA A 92 22.40 -7.78 -2.22
N LEU A 93 21.37 -7.32 -1.49
CA LEU A 93 20.11 -6.88 -2.07
C LEU A 93 20.32 -5.73 -3.07
N ILE A 94 21.10 -4.72 -2.68
CA ILE A 94 21.42 -3.57 -3.53
C ILE A 94 22.12 -4.03 -4.81
N ARG A 95 23.11 -4.93 -4.71
CA ARG A 95 23.78 -5.49 -5.89
C ARG A 95 22.85 -6.29 -6.80
N LEU A 96 21.91 -7.06 -6.23
CA LEU A 96 20.89 -7.76 -7.02
C LEU A 96 19.98 -6.76 -7.75
N GLY A 97 19.54 -5.71 -7.06
CA GLY A 97 18.75 -4.63 -7.65
C GLY A 97 19.49 -3.92 -8.80
N GLU A 98 20.80 -3.66 -8.67
CA GLU A 98 21.60 -3.11 -9.76
C GLU A 98 21.77 -4.09 -10.92
N ALA A 99 22.02 -5.38 -10.63
CA ALA A 99 22.14 -6.42 -11.66
C ALA A 99 20.84 -6.62 -12.46
N ARG A 100 19.68 -6.44 -11.83
CA ARG A 100 18.36 -6.50 -12.49
C ARG A 100 18.18 -5.38 -13.52
N GLY A 101 18.78 -4.23 -13.28
CA GLY A 101 18.70 -3.07 -14.15
C GLY A 101 17.40 -2.25 -13.99
N PRO A 102 17.19 -1.27 -14.87
CA PRO A 102 16.05 -0.35 -14.78
C PRO A 102 14.71 -1.04 -15.07
N ILE A 103 13.65 -0.46 -14.51
CA ILE A 103 12.27 -0.89 -14.78
C ILE A 103 11.80 -0.19 -16.06
N PRO A 104 11.23 -0.90 -17.04
CA PRO A 104 10.88 -0.28 -18.32
C PRO A 104 9.90 0.89 -18.18
N HIS A 105 8.90 0.75 -17.31
CA HIS A 105 7.91 1.76 -17.02
C HIS A 105 7.26 1.47 -15.65
N LEU A 106 7.18 2.50 -14.80
CA LEU A 106 6.78 2.37 -13.40
C LEU A 106 5.72 3.40 -13.03
N ILE A 107 4.67 2.93 -12.35
CA ILE A 107 3.59 3.75 -11.84
C ILE A 107 3.42 3.47 -10.35
N PHE A 108 3.29 4.52 -9.55
CA PHE A 108 3.01 4.44 -8.13
C PHE A 108 1.61 4.93 -7.83
N ILE A 109 0.83 4.12 -7.11
CA ILE A 109 -0.48 4.50 -6.59
C ILE A 109 -0.37 4.71 -5.09
N TYR A 110 -0.30 5.97 -4.70
CA TYR A 110 -0.50 6.43 -3.33
C TYR A 110 -1.99 6.58 -3.07
N SER A 111 -2.43 6.39 -1.83
CA SER A 111 -3.84 6.54 -1.50
C SER A 111 -4.07 6.81 -0.02
N ILE A 112 -5.21 7.38 0.33
CA ILE A 112 -5.61 7.53 1.75
C ILE A 112 -6.28 6.27 2.34
N GLY A 113 -6.26 5.16 1.60
CA GLY A 113 -7.05 3.97 1.93
C GLY A 113 -8.55 4.19 1.73
N ARG A 114 -9.31 3.12 1.47
CA ARG A 114 -10.79 3.14 1.30
C ARG A 114 -11.33 4.18 0.31
N CYS A 115 -10.50 4.56 -0.66
CA CYS A 115 -10.75 5.54 -1.73
C CYS A 115 -10.66 4.92 -3.14
N GLY A 116 -10.82 3.59 -3.25
CA GLY A 116 -10.83 2.90 -4.54
C GLY A 116 -9.46 2.57 -5.13
N SER A 117 -8.37 2.61 -4.34
CA SER A 117 -7.04 2.23 -4.84
C SER A 117 -6.92 0.77 -5.26
N THR A 118 -7.64 -0.15 -4.62
CA THR A 118 -7.73 -1.55 -5.09
C THR A 118 -8.46 -1.66 -6.43
N LEU A 119 -9.56 -0.92 -6.63
CA LEU A 119 -10.24 -0.84 -7.92
C LEU A 119 -9.29 -0.30 -9.00
N LEU A 120 -8.54 0.78 -8.72
CA LEU A 120 -7.58 1.31 -9.68
C LEU A 120 -6.45 0.33 -10.01
N SER A 121 -5.94 -0.40 -9.01
CA SER A 121 -4.99 -1.50 -9.24
C SER A 121 -5.57 -2.55 -10.19
N ASN A 122 -6.85 -2.89 -10.05
CA ASN A 122 -7.52 -3.85 -10.92
C ASN A 122 -7.77 -3.31 -12.34
N ILE A 123 -8.05 -2.00 -12.48
CA ILE A 123 -8.14 -1.32 -13.78
C ILE A 123 -6.82 -1.48 -14.55
N PHE A 124 -5.67 -1.30 -13.90
CA PHE A 124 -4.37 -1.53 -14.52
C PHE A 124 -4.13 -3.02 -14.83
N ASN A 125 -4.44 -3.93 -13.90
CA ASN A 125 -4.26 -5.38 -14.11
C ASN A 125 -5.15 -5.96 -15.24
N ALA A 126 -6.22 -5.27 -15.63
CA ALA A 126 -7.06 -5.69 -16.75
C ALA A 126 -6.37 -5.47 -18.12
N VAL A 127 -5.29 -4.70 -18.18
CA VAL A 127 -4.58 -4.36 -19.43
C VAL A 127 -3.41 -5.31 -19.68
N GLU A 128 -3.35 -5.88 -20.89
CA GLU A 128 -2.25 -6.74 -21.31
C GLU A 128 -0.90 -6.03 -21.22
N GLY A 129 0.11 -6.71 -20.67
CA GLY A 129 1.46 -6.17 -20.51
C GLY A 129 1.66 -5.31 -19.26
N ILE A 130 0.64 -5.12 -18.43
CA ILE A 130 0.73 -4.42 -17.15
C ILE A 130 0.64 -5.42 -15.99
N VAL A 131 1.49 -5.24 -14.98
CA VAL A 131 1.40 -5.93 -13.69
C VAL A 131 1.29 -4.91 -12.58
N SER A 132 0.19 -4.95 -11.84
CA SER A 132 -0.08 -4.13 -10.66
C SER A 132 0.01 -4.96 -9.39
N LEU A 133 1.01 -4.69 -8.56
CA LEU A 133 1.21 -5.31 -7.26
C LEU A 133 0.48 -4.52 -6.18
N SER A 134 -0.48 -5.15 -5.51
CA SER A 134 -1.27 -4.54 -4.44
C SER A 134 -0.59 -4.72 -3.09
N GLU A 135 -0.08 -3.62 -2.53
CA GLU A 135 0.48 -3.50 -1.19
C GLU A 135 1.71 -4.41 -0.89
N PRO A 136 2.81 -4.40 -1.67
CA PRO A 136 4.03 -5.07 -1.24
C PRO A 136 4.57 -4.44 0.05
N ASP A 137 4.72 -5.21 1.13
CA ASP A 137 4.98 -4.62 2.45
C ASP A 137 6.43 -4.27 2.76
N VAL A 138 7.35 -4.60 1.86
CA VAL A 138 8.73 -4.09 1.94
C VAL A 138 8.78 -2.56 2.07
N TYR A 139 7.83 -1.86 1.45
CA TYR A 139 7.72 -0.40 1.58
C TYR A 139 7.26 0.05 2.97
N SER A 140 6.41 -0.75 3.62
CA SER A 140 6.00 -0.48 5.00
C SER A 140 7.18 -0.71 5.96
N ASN A 141 8.05 -1.70 5.72
CA ASN A 141 9.30 -1.86 6.48
C ASN A 141 10.22 -0.63 6.29
N LEU A 142 10.39 -0.15 5.05
CA LEU A 142 11.21 1.03 4.78
C LEU A 142 10.68 2.28 5.49
N LEU A 143 9.37 2.51 5.47
CA LEU A 143 8.76 3.62 6.19
C LEU A 143 8.93 3.48 7.71
N TRP A 144 8.80 2.27 8.25
CA TRP A 144 9.02 1.99 9.67
C TRP A 144 10.43 2.37 10.12
N GLN A 145 11.43 2.03 9.31
CA GLN A 145 12.85 2.30 9.54
C GLN A 145 13.26 3.77 9.35
N ARG A 146 12.38 4.61 8.79
CA ARG A 146 12.69 6.02 8.54
C ARG A 146 12.75 6.79 9.86
N GLU A 147 13.90 7.38 10.15
CA GLU A 147 14.09 8.25 11.31
C GLU A 147 13.66 9.70 11.03
N SER A 148 13.15 10.39 12.05
CA SER A 148 12.62 11.75 11.92
C SER A 148 13.70 12.79 11.57
N ASP A 149 14.96 12.50 11.87
CA ASP A 149 16.10 13.36 11.54
C ASP A 149 16.66 13.12 10.12
N GLY A 150 16.10 12.16 9.38
CA GLY A 150 16.54 11.78 8.04
C GLY A 150 17.92 11.11 8.00
N SER A 151 18.48 10.72 9.14
CA SER A 151 19.83 10.12 9.22
C SER A 151 20.01 8.87 8.37
N ARG A 152 18.91 8.16 8.07
CA ARG A 152 18.88 6.95 7.24
C ARG A 152 18.36 7.17 5.82
N ASP A 153 17.96 8.38 5.45
CA ASP A 153 17.25 8.63 4.18
C ASP A 153 18.08 8.18 2.96
N ALA A 154 19.40 8.40 2.96
CA ALA A 154 20.28 7.98 1.86
C ALA A 154 20.28 6.46 1.66
N GLU A 155 20.38 5.69 2.75
CA GLU A 155 20.33 4.23 2.69
C GLU A 155 18.94 3.73 2.27
N LEU A 156 17.87 4.32 2.82
CA LEU A 156 16.50 3.94 2.50
C LEU A 156 16.16 4.22 1.02
N ILE A 157 16.75 5.26 0.42
CA ILE A 157 16.64 5.53 -1.02
C ILE A 157 17.28 4.39 -1.84
N GLU A 158 18.47 3.94 -1.47
CA GLU A 158 19.15 2.83 -2.16
C GLU A 158 18.37 1.52 -2.01
N LEU A 159 17.89 1.23 -0.80
CA LEU A 159 17.06 0.07 -0.52
C LEU A 159 15.73 0.14 -1.29
N ALA A 160 15.04 1.28 -1.29
CA ALA A 160 13.78 1.46 -2.01
C ALA A 160 13.96 1.19 -3.52
N ARG A 161 15.06 1.68 -4.11
CA ARG A 161 15.39 1.40 -5.52
C ARG A 161 15.62 -0.08 -5.76
N ALA A 162 16.44 -0.72 -4.94
CA ALA A 162 16.74 -2.15 -5.07
C ALA A 162 15.50 -3.02 -4.89
N CYS A 163 14.70 -2.75 -3.85
CA CYS A 163 13.46 -3.46 -3.55
C CYS A 163 12.48 -3.35 -4.73
N THR A 164 12.30 -2.15 -5.28
CA THR A 164 11.35 -1.92 -6.39
C THR A 164 11.78 -2.66 -7.65
N ARG A 165 13.07 -2.64 -8.00
CA ARG A 165 13.60 -3.38 -9.17
C ARG A 165 13.39 -4.89 -9.02
N LEU A 166 13.56 -5.42 -7.81
CA LEU A 166 13.40 -6.85 -7.52
C LEU A 166 11.93 -7.29 -7.45
N LEU A 167 11.03 -6.41 -7.00
CA LEU A 167 9.59 -6.62 -7.11
C LEU A 167 9.12 -6.60 -8.58
N CYS A 168 9.74 -5.76 -9.42
CA CYS A 168 9.42 -5.64 -10.85
C CYS A 168 10.12 -6.72 -11.70
N LYS A 169 9.92 -7.98 -11.29
CA LYS A 169 10.35 -9.17 -12.01
C LYS A 169 9.18 -9.77 -12.81
N PRO A 170 9.41 -10.36 -14.01
CA PRO A 170 8.35 -11.03 -14.74
C PRO A 170 7.77 -12.19 -13.92
N PRO A 171 6.44 -12.34 -13.86
CA PRO A 171 5.81 -13.45 -13.17
C PRO A 171 6.04 -14.79 -13.89
N ALA A 172 5.84 -15.91 -13.19
CA ALA A 172 6.01 -17.26 -13.72
C ALA A 172 5.10 -17.59 -14.91
N SER A 173 4.04 -16.80 -15.14
CA SER A 173 3.04 -17.01 -16.18
C SER A 173 3.53 -16.80 -17.62
N GLY A 174 4.82 -16.49 -17.83
CA GLY A 174 5.39 -16.18 -19.15
C GLY A 174 4.99 -14.80 -19.68
N THR A 175 4.26 -14.02 -18.88
CA THR A 175 3.95 -12.62 -19.19
C THR A 175 5.25 -11.81 -19.13
N ASN A 176 5.53 -11.04 -20.17
CA ASN A 176 6.64 -10.09 -20.16
C ASN A 176 6.07 -8.67 -20.00
N PRO A 177 5.77 -8.23 -18.77
CA PRO A 177 5.19 -6.92 -18.55
C PRO A 177 6.16 -5.82 -18.98
N ASN A 178 5.61 -4.82 -19.66
CA ASN A 178 6.33 -3.60 -20.03
C ASN A 178 6.03 -2.45 -19.06
N THR A 179 5.05 -2.60 -18.19
CA THR A 179 4.64 -1.62 -17.19
C THR A 179 4.40 -2.31 -15.85
N TYR A 180 4.97 -1.76 -14.79
CA TYR A 180 4.73 -2.18 -13.43
C TYR A 180 4.00 -1.07 -12.67
N VAL A 181 2.99 -1.46 -11.90
CA VAL A 181 2.25 -0.57 -11.02
C VAL A 181 2.44 -1.07 -9.59
N ILE A 182 2.84 -0.20 -8.69
CA ILE A 182 2.89 -0.51 -7.26
C ILE A 182 1.81 0.30 -6.57
N LYS A 183 0.76 -0.39 -6.10
CA LYS A 183 -0.26 0.21 -5.25
C LYS A 183 0.17 0.07 -3.80
N PHE A 184 0.41 1.18 -3.15
CA PHE A 184 0.91 1.19 -1.78
C PHE A 184 -0.22 1.02 -0.75
N ARG A 185 0.19 0.67 0.48
CA ARG A 185 -0.63 0.90 1.68
C ARG A 185 -0.85 2.39 1.91
N ASN A 186 -1.88 2.74 2.68
CA ASN A 186 -2.39 4.11 2.79
C ASN A 186 -1.45 5.12 3.47
N TRP A 187 -0.44 4.66 4.19
CA TRP A 187 0.55 5.52 4.85
C TRP A 187 1.72 5.94 3.95
N MET A 188 1.87 5.34 2.77
CA MET A 188 3.11 5.48 1.99
C MET A 188 3.33 6.87 1.37
N ILE A 189 2.34 7.76 1.39
CA ILE A 189 2.56 9.17 0.99
C ILE A 189 3.63 9.85 1.88
N ARG A 190 3.86 9.34 3.10
CA ARG A 190 4.93 9.80 4.00
C ARG A 190 6.34 9.47 3.55
N MET A 191 6.48 8.56 2.59
CA MET A 191 7.76 8.20 1.99
C MET A 191 7.90 8.73 0.55
N GLY A 192 6.98 9.59 0.10
CA GLY A 192 6.93 10.05 -1.29
C GLY A 192 8.22 10.72 -1.76
N ASP A 193 8.86 11.51 -0.91
CA ASP A 193 10.15 12.17 -1.16
C ASP A 193 11.30 11.17 -1.40
N LEU A 194 11.42 10.14 -0.56
CA LEU A 194 12.44 9.11 -0.73
C LEU A 194 12.17 8.24 -1.96
N LEU A 195 10.90 7.90 -2.23
CA LEU A 195 10.51 7.12 -3.40
C LEU A 195 10.77 7.90 -4.70
N ALA A 196 10.46 9.19 -4.74
CA ALA A 196 10.76 10.06 -5.88
C ALA A 196 12.27 10.24 -6.09
N ALA A 197 13.07 10.30 -5.01
CA ALA A 197 14.52 10.33 -5.12
C ALA A 197 15.11 8.99 -5.58
N ALA A 198 14.52 7.87 -5.17
CA ALA A 198 14.95 6.53 -5.55
C ALA A 198 14.67 6.21 -7.01
N LEU A 199 13.49 6.60 -7.50
CA LEU A 199 12.89 6.23 -8.79
C LEU A 199 12.22 7.45 -9.44
N PRO A 200 13.00 8.47 -9.86
CA PRO A 200 12.46 9.73 -10.41
C PRO A 200 11.69 9.55 -11.72
N GLU A 201 11.82 8.41 -12.39
CA GLU A 201 11.12 8.05 -13.62
C GLU A 201 9.66 7.59 -13.40
N ALA A 202 9.25 7.36 -12.15
CA ALA A 202 7.93 6.83 -11.84
C ALA A 202 6.82 7.87 -12.06
N HIS A 203 5.70 7.46 -12.67
CA HIS A 203 4.47 8.26 -12.68
C HIS A 203 3.76 8.11 -11.33
N ASN A 204 3.40 9.22 -10.69
CA ASN A 204 2.79 9.20 -9.36
C ASN A 204 1.30 9.55 -9.43
N LEU A 205 0.46 8.64 -8.94
CA LEU A 205 -0.98 8.82 -8.77
C LEU A 205 -1.29 8.94 -7.27
N PHE A 206 -2.16 9.88 -6.90
CA PHE A 206 -2.64 10.01 -5.52
C PHE A 206 -4.17 9.91 -5.47
N LEU A 207 -4.68 8.84 -4.88
CA LEU A 207 -6.12 8.60 -4.77
C LEU A 207 -6.66 9.05 -3.42
N TYR A 208 -7.72 9.87 -3.48
CA TYR A 208 -8.37 10.38 -2.29
C TYR A 208 -9.90 10.43 -2.44
N ARG A 209 -10.58 10.74 -1.35
CA ARG A 209 -12.04 10.70 -1.21
C ARG A 209 -12.47 11.77 -0.22
N SER A 210 -13.69 12.28 -0.35
CA SER A 210 -14.21 13.26 0.61
C SER A 210 -14.24 12.69 2.03
N ALA A 211 -13.97 13.52 3.04
CA ALA A 211 -13.71 13.05 4.41
C ALA A 211 -14.90 12.27 5.00
N VAL A 212 -16.12 12.76 4.80
CA VAL A 212 -17.35 12.10 5.28
C VAL A 212 -17.57 10.76 4.58
N SER A 213 -17.41 10.75 3.25
CA SER A 213 -17.60 9.57 2.42
C SER A 213 -16.55 8.48 2.75
N TRP A 214 -15.32 8.91 3.03
CA TRP A 214 -14.20 8.09 3.46
C TRP A 214 -14.42 7.51 4.86
N MET A 215 -14.79 8.33 5.85
CA MET A 215 -15.10 7.87 7.21
C MET A 215 -16.25 6.85 7.20
N ALA A 216 -17.28 7.08 6.39
CA ALA A 216 -18.39 6.12 6.25
C ALA A 216 -17.91 4.78 5.70
N SER A 217 -16.92 4.79 4.79
CA SER A 217 -16.32 3.59 4.22
C SER A 217 -15.51 2.79 5.24
N PHE A 218 -14.79 3.48 6.12
CA PHE A 218 -14.06 2.88 7.23
C PHE A 218 -15.00 2.31 8.28
N ALA A 219 -15.99 3.09 8.72
CA ALA A 219 -16.96 2.64 9.71
C ALA A 219 -17.75 1.40 9.22
N ARG A 220 -18.19 1.38 7.95
CA ARG A 220 -18.80 0.18 7.34
C ARG A 220 -17.94 -1.07 7.46
N LEU A 221 -16.63 -0.94 7.23
CA LEU A 221 -15.72 -2.07 7.37
C LEU A 221 -15.76 -2.61 8.80
N LYS A 222 -15.54 -1.75 9.79
CA LYS A 222 -15.57 -2.10 11.22
C LYS A 222 -16.90 -2.76 11.62
N HIS A 223 -18.04 -2.20 11.18
CA HIS A 223 -19.37 -2.75 11.47
C HIS A 223 -19.66 -4.08 10.77
N GLY A 224 -19.00 -4.35 9.63
CA GLY A 224 -19.16 -5.61 8.92
C GLY A 224 -18.30 -6.75 9.46
N LEU A 225 -17.17 -6.43 10.10
CA LEU A 225 -16.30 -7.42 10.73
C LEU A 225 -17.02 -8.04 11.93
N ASP A 226 -17.28 -9.35 11.87
CA ASP A 226 -17.91 -10.11 12.97
C ASP A 226 -16.86 -10.51 14.01
N LEU A 227 -16.12 -9.52 14.51
CA LEU A 227 -15.12 -9.69 15.56
C LEU A 227 -15.78 -9.43 16.91
N ASP A 228 -15.52 -10.29 17.89
CA ASP A 228 -15.89 -9.97 19.26
C ASP A 228 -15.09 -8.77 19.79
N ALA A 229 -15.59 -8.16 20.86
CA ALA A 229 -15.00 -6.94 21.41
C ALA A 229 -13.55 -7.15 21.89
N ALA A 230 -13.19 -8.35 22.34
CA ALA A 230 -11.85 -8.65 22.83
C ALA A 230 -10.85 -8.74 21.67
N THR A 231 -11.25 -9.38 20.56
CA THR A 231 -10.47 -9.50 19.34
C THR A 231 -10.27 -8.14 18.68
N LEU A 232 -11.33 -7.31 18.64
CA LEU A 232 -11.23 -5.94 18.14
C LEU A 232 -10.33 -5.08 19.02
N ALA A 233 -10.42 -5.20 20.34
CA ALA A 233 -9.55 -4.47 21.27
C ALA A 233 -8.08 -4.89 21.10
N GLY A 234 -7.80 -6.19 21.03
CA GLY A 234 -6.45 -6.70 20.78
C GLY A 234 -5.91 -6.27 19.40
N PHE A 235 -6.76 -6.22 18.38
CA PHE A 235 -6.40 -5.66 17.07
C PHE A 235 -5.97 -4.19 17.18
N MET A 236 -6.76 -3.37 17.89
CA MET A 236 -6.44 -1.96 18.08
C MET A 236 -5.15 -1.75 18.87
N GLU A 237 -4.92 -2.54 19.92
CA GLU A 237 -3.69 -2.50 20.72
C GLU A 237 -2.44 -2.86 19.88
N LEU A 238 -2.54 -3.85 18.99
CA LEU A 238 -1.45 -4.21 18.10
C LEU A 238 -1.18 -3.18 17.00
N MET A 239 -2.22 -2.46 16.56
CA MET A 239 -2.10 -1.42 15.54
C MET A 239 -1.66 -0.06 16.11
N GLU A 240 -1.87 0.20 17.40
CA GLU A 240 -1.56 1.49 18.04
C GLU A 240 -0.12 1.98 17.76
N PRO A 241 0.95 1.16 17.87
CA PRO A 241 2.30 1.62 17.56
C PRO A 241 2.47 2.01 16.08
N VAL A 242 1.80 1.29 15.19
CA VAL A 242 1.78 1.57 13.74
C VAL A 242 1.05 2.88 13.48
N ASP A 243 -0.12 3.05 14.08
CA ASP A 243 -0.93 4.25 13.93
C ASP A 243 -0.22 5.47 14.51
N ASN A 244 0.38 5.37 15.69
CA ASN A 244 1.14 6.47 16.28
C ASN A 244 2.36 6.87 15.43
N ARG A 245 3.03 5.88 14.81
CA ARG A 245 4.20 6.13 13.95
C ARG A 245 3.78 6.72 12.60
N PHE A 246 2.69 6.23 12.01
CA PHE A 246 2.26 6.60 10.65
C PHE A 246 1.14 7.63 10.61
N TYR A 247 0.58 8.04 11.75
CA TYR A 247 -0.45 9.08 11.88
C TYR A 247 -0.24 9.92 13.15
N PRO A 248 0.92 10.59 13.29
CA PRO A 248 1.22 11.41 14.47
C PRO A 248 0.20 12.55 14.68
N GLU A 249 -0.52 12.98 13.65
CA GLU A 249 -1.51 14.07 13.74
C GLU A 249 -2.64 13.76 14.72
N ALA A 250 -3.04 12.48 14.84
CA ALA A 250 -4.01 12.06 15.83
C ALA A 250 -3.46 12.15 17.25
N VAL A 251 -2.18 11.82 17.43
CA VAL A 251 -1.47 11.96 18.71
C VAL A 251 -1.36 13.43 19.10
N ASP A 252 -0.94 14.29 18.18
CA ASP A 252 -0.78 15.73 18.39
C ASP A 252 -2.12 16.40 18.74
N LEU A 253 -3.21 16.00 18.05
CA LEU A 253 -4.55 16.49 18.36
C LEU A 253 -5.03 16.04 19.75
N ALA A 254 -4.80 14.77 20.12
CA ALA A 254 -5.13 14.26 21.45
C ALA A 254 -4.40 15.04 22.55
N GLN A 255 -3.10 15.32 22.35
CA GLN A 255 -2.29 16.13 23.27
C GLN A 255 -2.81 17.56 23.37
N THR A 256 -3.14 18.17 22.24
CA THR A 256 -3.69 19.54 22.17
C THR A 256 -5.03 19.66 22.90
N LEU A 257 -5.90 18.66 22.77
CA LEU A 257 -7.20 18.63 23.45
C LEU A 257 -7.09 18.21 24.93
N GLY A 258 -5.95 17.67 25.35
CA GLY A 258 -5.75 17.16 26.71
C GLY A 258 -6.64 15.96 27.06
N ARG A 259 -7.11 15.21 26.05
CA ARG A 259 -7.95 14.02 26.22
C ARG A 259 -7.80 13.04 25.05
N PRO A 260 -8.16 11.75 25.24
CA PRO A 260 -8.30 10.82 24.12
C PRO A 260 -9.29 11.35 23.07
N LEU A 261 -8.99 11.05 21.81
CA LEU A 261 -9.87 11.36 20.68
C LEU A 261 -11.02 10.37 20.59
N THR A 262 -12.15 10.86 20.12
CA THR A 262 -13.24 10.02 19.63
C THR A 262 -12.88 9.45 18.25
N GLU A 263 -13.57 8.39 17.83
CA GLU A 263 -13.38 7.77 16.51
C GLU A 263 -13.48 8.78 15.33
N PRO A 264 -14.50 9.65 15.24
CA PRO A 264 -14.56 10.65 14.16
C PRO A 264 -13.42 11.69 14.22
N GLU A 265 -12.91 12.00 15.40
CA GLU A 265 -11.76 12.92 15.55
C GLU A 265 -10.45 12.27 15.09
N THR A 266 -10.21 11.01 15.46
CA THR A 266 -9.06 10.23 14.96
C THR A 266 -9.12 10.08 13.44
N ALA A 267 -10.31 9.78 12.90
CA ALA A 267 -10.54 9.67 11.47
C ALA A 267 -10.26 11.00 10.75
N ALA A 268 -10.75 12.12 11.29
CA ALA A 268 -10.50 13.44 10.73
C ALA A 268 -9.02 13.81 10.70
N ALA A 269 -8.29 13.58 11.80
CA ALA A 269 -6.86 13.83 11.90
C ALA A 269 -6.05 12.97 10.92
N GLY A 270 -6.35 11.67 10.82
CA GLY A 270 -5.69 10.77 9.88
C GLY A 270 -5.95 11.14 8.41
N TRP A 271 -7.20 11.48 8.08
CA TRP A 271 -7.56 11.97 6.74
C TRP A 271 -6.80 13.25 6.39
N HIS A 272 -6.80 14.23 7.31
CA HIS A 272 -6.11 15.50 7.13
C HIS A 272 -4.60 15.29 6.94
N GLY A 273 -3.94 14.53 7.82
CA GLY A 273 -2.49 14.31 7.77
C GLY A 273 -2.01 13.67 6.46
N MET A 274 -2.78 12.75 5.87
CA MET A 274 -2.43 12.17 4.57
C MET A 274 -2.54 13.18 3.42
N LEU A 275 -3.55 14.05 3.44
CA LEU A 275 -3.74 15.11 2.44
C LEU A 275 -2.71 16.23 2.60
N GLU A 276 -2.38 16.59 3.83
CA GLU A 276 -1.33 17.57 4.13
C GLU A 276 0.02 17.08 3.61
N ARG A 277 0.33 15.79 3.83
CA ARG A 277 1.55 15.19 3.29
C ARG A 277 1.60 15.22 1.76
N TYR A 278 0.48 15.00 1.09
CA TYR A 278 0.39 15.20 -0.35
C TYR A 278 0.69 16.66 -0.74
N GLU A 279 0.05 17.64 -0.09
CA GLU A 279 0.26 19.07 -0.40
C GLU A 279 1.72 19.51 -0.16
N GLN A 280 2.40 18.91 0.82
CA GLN A 280 3.82 19.12 1.08
C GLN A 280 4.70 18.67 -0.10
N TRP A 281 4.37 17.55 -0.73
CA TRP A 281 5.18 16.92 -1.77
C TRP A 281 4.83 17.36 -3.20
N GLN A 282 3.58 17.77 -3.44
CA GLN A 282 3.10 18.16 -4.76
C GLN A 282 3.99 19.19 -5.51
N PRO A 283 4.63 20.18 -4.84
CA PRO A 283 5.49 21.13 -5.54
C PRO A 283 6.75 20.51 -6.14
N THR A 284 7.24 19.39 -5.61
CA THR A 284 8.49 18.74 -6.04
C THR A 284 8.27 17.39 -6.71
N ILE A 285 7.11 16.77 -6.49
CA ILE A 285 6.74 15.49 -7.08
C ILE A 285 5.50 15.70 -7.94
N PRO A 286 5.58 15.42 -9.27
CA PRO A 286 4.42 15.50 -10.12
C PRO A 286 3.47 14.36 -9.77
N PHE A 287 2.39 14.71 -9.09
CA PHE A 287 1.26 13.82 -8.86
C PHE A 287 0.10 14.18 -9.78
N LEU A 288 -0.62 13.16 -10.26
CA LEU A 288 -2.00 13.31 -10.65
C LEU A 288 -2.88 12.85 -9.48
N ALA A 289 -3.57 13.81 -8.84
CA ALA A 289 -4.55 13.47 -7.82
C ALA A 289 -5.88 13.09 -8.45
N VAL A 290 -6.49 12.01 -7.97
CA VAL A 290 -7.75 11.48 -8.48
C VAL A 290 -8.73 11.30 -7.32
N ARG A 291 -9.91 11.91 -7.45
CA ARG A 291 -11.00 11.70 -6.51
C ARG A 291 -11.73 10.41 -6.81
N TYR A 292 -12.05 9.66 -5.76
CA TYR A 292 -12.92 8.49 -5.84
C TYR A 292 -14.30 8.83 -6.41
N GLU A 293 -14.83 9.99 -6.08
CA GLU A 293 -16.12 10.47 -6.58
C GLU A 293 -16.10 10.60 -8.11
N ASP A 294 -15.07 11.23 -8.66
CA ASP A 294 -14.92 11.42 -10.11
C ASP A 294 -14.65 10.10 -10.82
N LEU A 295 -13.78 9.25 -10.25
CA LEU A 295 -13.50 7.91 -10.80
C LEU A 295 -14.77 7.07 -10.94
N ASN A 296 -15.76 7.24 -10.05
CA ASN A 296 -17.03 6.52 -10.14
C ASN A 296 -18.06 7.19 -11.04
N ALA A 297 -18.13 8.53 -11.01
CA ALA A 297 -19.13 9.28 -11.77
C ALA A 297 -18.79 9.36 -13.26
N GLN A 298 -17.50 9.42 -13.61
CA GLN A 298 -17.00 9.70 -14.96
C GLN A 298 -15.93 8.67 -15.37
N ARG A 299 -16.24 7.38 -15.15
CA ARG A 299 -15.31 6.24 -15.24
C ARG A 299 -14.41 6.26 -16.48
N GLU A 300 -15.01 6.34 -17.66
CA GLU A 300 -14.28 6.30 -18.94
C GLU A 300 -13.32 7.47 -19.08
N SER A 301 -13.81 8.70 -18.87
CA SER A 301 -13.00 9.92 -19.00
C SER A 301 -11.89 9.99 -17.96
N VAL A 302 -12.15 9.58 -16.71
CA VAL A 302 -11.13 9.53 -15.66
C VAL A 302 -10.07 8.47 -15.97
N VAL A 303 -10.47 7.25 -16.36
CA VAL A 303 -9.52 6.19 -16.71
C VAL A 303 -8.68 6.58 -17.93
N GLN A 304 -9.29 7.20 -18.94
CA GLN A 304 -8.56 7.73 -20.09
C GLN A 304 -7.50 8.76 -19.66
N ALA A 305 -7.87 9.75 -18.84
CA ALA A 305 -6.93 10.77 -18.39
C ALA A 305 -5.80 10.19 -17.51
N ILE A 306 -6.10 9.18 -16.68
CA ILE A 306 -5.07 8.44 -15.93
C ILE A 306 -4.11 7.74 -16.89
N PHE A 307 -4.63 7.07 -17.93
CA PHE A 307 -3.80 6.36 -18.89
C PHE A 307 -2.92 7.33 -19.69
N GLU A 308 -3.45 8.47 -20.10
CA GLU A 308 -2.68 9.54 -20.76
C GLU A 308 -1.56 10.06 -19.85
N TYR A 309 -1.87 10.38 -18.60
CA TYR A 309 -0.88 10.86 -17.62
C TYR A 309 0.21 9.82 -17.35
N CYS A 310 -0.17 8.56 -17.23
CA CYS A 310 0.74 7.45 -16.99
C CYS A 310 1.38 6.91 -18.26
N ALA A 311 1.23 7.52 -19.44
CA ALA A 311 1.76 7.00 -20.70
C ALA A 311 1.34 5.54 -21.02
N VAL A 312 0.15 5.12 -20.58
CA VAL A 312 -0.48 3.83 -20.92
C VAL A 312 -1.37 4.01 -22.15
N PRO A 313 -1.41 3.04 -23.09
CA PRO A 313 -2.24 3.18 -24.30
C PRO A 313 -3.74 3.36 -23.98
N THR A 314 -4.32 4.50 -24.39
CA THR A 314 -5.74 4.79 -24.19
C THR A 314 -6.67 3.86 -24.98
N ALA A 315 -6.16 3.18 -26.00
CA ALA A 315 -6.90 2.12 -26.69
C ALA A 315 -7.31 0.96 -25.76
N ALA A 316 -6.64 0.79 -24.61
CA ALA A 316 -6.97 -0.22 -23.62
C ALA A 316 -8.05 0.22 -22.60
N VAL A 317 -8.56 1.46 -22.67
CA VAL A 317 -9.54 1.99 -21.70
C VAL A 317 -10.80 1.12 -21.65
N ALA A 318 -11.32 0.69 -22.81
CA ALA A 318 -12.52 -0.15 -22.86
C ALA A 318 -12.35 -1.47 -22.09
N THR A 319 -11.20 -2.15 -22.26
CA THR A 319 -10.85 -3.37 -21.51
C THR A 319 -10.67 -3.06 -20.03
N ALA A 320 -9.99 -1.96 -19.69
CA ALA A 320 -9.73 -1.57 -18.32
C ALA A 320 -11.02 -1.28 -17.53
N LEU A 321 -12.06 -0.77 -18.20
CA LEU A 321 -13.38 -0.51 -17.60
C LEU A 321 -14.11 -1.79 -17.16
N GLU A 322 -13.74 -2.97 -17.67
CA GLU A 322 -14.29 -4.24 -17.19
C GLU A 322 -14.03 -4.47 -15.69
N ALA A 323 -12.97 -3.89 -15.14
CA ALA A 323 -12.66 -3.97 -13.71
C ALA A 323 -13.77 -3.41 -12.81
N PHE A 324 -14.61 -2.48 -13.31
CA PHE A 324 -15.76 -1.94 -12.56
C PHE A 324 -16.92 -2.93 -12.41
N SER A 325 -16.92 -4.02 -13.18
CA SER A 325 -17.96 -5.05 -13.12
C SER A 325 -17.68 -6.15 -12.09
N ARG A 326 -16.48 -6.16 -11.50
CA ARG A 326 -16.04 -7.16 -10.52
C ARG A 326 -15.92 -6.52 -9.15
N ASP A 327 -16.21 -7.27 -8.09
CA ASP A 327 -15.90 -6.80 -6.75
C ASP A 327 -14.37 -6.82 -6.56
N SER A 328 -13.77 -5.64 -6.43
CA SER A 328 -12.33 -5.49 -6.22
C SER A 328 -11.81 -6.12 -4.92
N GLN A 329 -12.70 -6.55 -4.02
CA GLN A 329 -12.36 -7.13 -2.71
C GLN A 329 -12.81 -8.60 -2.57
N GLU A 330 -13.25 -9.24 -3.66
CA GLU A 330 -13.55 -10.67 -3.70
C GLU A 330 -12.37 -11.51 -3.16
N GLY A 331 -12.65 -12.52 -2.34
CA GLY A 331 -11.68 -13.41 -1.71
C GLY A 331 -11.01 -12.88 -0.44
N THR A 332 -11.28 -11.65 -0.02
CA THR A 332 -10.59 -11.02 1.14
C THR A 332 -11.37 -11.15 2.45
N LEU A 333 -10.72 -10.86 3.59
CA LEU A 333 -11.42 -10.61 4.87
C LEU A 333 -12.54 -9.56 4.73
N LEU A 334 -12.40 -8.66 3.76
CA LEU A 334 -13.40 -7.65 3.46
C LEU A 334 -14.63 -8.30 2.84
N GLU A 335 -14.55 -9.23 1.89
CA GLU A 335 -15.73 -9.94 1.39
C GLU A 335 -16.51 -10.66 2.51
N ARG A 336 -15.78 -11.29 3.44
CA ARG A 336 -16.34 -12.13 4.52
C ARG A 336 -17.19 -11.38 5.54
N ALA A 337 -17.20 -10.05 5.50
CA ALA A 337 -17.90 -9.23 6.46
C ALA A 337 -19.33 -8.91 5.97
N GLN A 338 -20.28 -8.93 6.90
CA GLN A 338 -21.71 -9.10 6.61
C GLN A 338 -22.25 -8.00 5.67
N PRO A 339 -22.59 -8.33 4.40
CA PRO A 339 -22.94 -7.35 3.37
C PRO A 339 -24.15 -6.49 3.76
N ASP A 340 -25.20 -7.11 4.31
CA ASP A 340 -26.42 -6.44 4.73
C ASP A 340 -26.16 -5.38 5.81
N LYS A 341 -25.32 -5.71 6.80
CA LYS A 341 -24.94 -4.77 7.88
C LYS A 341 -24.16 -3.59 7.32
N ARG A 342 -23.27 -3.83 6.36
CA ARG A 342 -22.45 -2.79 5.74
C ARG A 342 -23.29 -1.82 4.91
N GLU A 343 -24.17 -2.33 4.06
CA GLU A 343 -24.98 -1.48 3.17
C GLU A 343 -25.99 -0.61 3.94
N SER A 344 -26.51 -1.14 5.06
CA SER A 344 -27.43 -0.42 5.94
C SER A 344 -26.77 0.68 6.77
N PHE A 345 -25.44 0.61 6.98
CA PHE A 345 -24.77 1.54 7.89
C PHE A 345 -24.74 2.96 7.32
N ARG A 346 -25.08 3.91 8.17
CA ARG A 346 -24.99 5.35 7.94
C ARG A 346 -24.24 5.96 9.11
N LEU A 347 -23.33 6.89 8.81
CA LEU A 347 -22.67 7.65 9.85
C LEU A 347 -23.70 8.48 10.62
N PRO A 348 -23.68 8.46 11.96
CA PRO A 348 -24.46 9.38 12.78
C PRO A 348 -24.16 10.84 12.46
N ASP A 349 -25.16 11.71 12.60
CA ASP A 349 -25.00 13.15 12.37
C ASP A 349 -24.02 13.77 13.37
N GLU A 350 -23.95 13.27 14.61
CA GLU A 350 -22.96 13.72 15.59
C GLU A 350 -21.51 13.42 15.15
N ASP A 351 -21.26 12.27 14.52
CA ASP A 351 -19.93 11.89 14.04
C ASP A 351 -19.51 12.78 12.87
N VAL A 352 -20.45 13.07 11.96
CA VAL A 352 -20.23 14.01 10.86
C VAL A 352 -19.94 15.42 11.39
N ALA A 353 -20.65 15.86 12.43
CA ALA A 353 -20.41 17.16 13.06
C ALA A 353 -19.05 17.22 13.76
N ALA A 354 -18.66 16.17 14.50
CA ALA A 354 -17.37 16.06 15.16
C ALA A 354 -16.21 16.10 14.14
N LEU A 355 -16.30 15.32 13.06
CA LEU A 355 -15.31 15.33 11.98
C LEU A 355 -15.16 16.75 11.39
N LYS A 356 -16.27 17.42 11.09
CA LYS A 356 -16.24 18.80 10.55
C LYS A 356 -15.64 19.79 11.53
N ALA A 357 -15.93 19.64 12.83
CA ALA A 357 -15.39 20.51 13.87
C ALA A 357 -13.87 20.36 14.02
N VAL A 358 -13.32 19.16 13.83
CA VAL A 358 -11.87 18.95 13.76
C VAL A 358 -11.28 19.61 12.52
N LEU A 359 -11.84 19.34 11.34
CA LEU A 359 -11.31 19.89 10.09
C LEU A 359 -11.31 21.43 10.09
N ALA A 360 -12.34 22.06 10.65
CA ALA A 360 -12.46 23.51 10.75
C ALA A 360 -11.37 24.19 11.61
N GLN A 361 -10.60 23.42 12.40
CA GLN A 361 -9.50 23.95 13.21
C GLN A 361 -8.21 24.16 12.40
N TYR A 362 -8.10 23.53 11.22
CA TYR A 362 -6.92 23.68 10.36
C TYR A 362 -7.05 24.89 9.43
N ASP A 363 -5.94 25.53 9.10
CA ASP A 363 -5.90 26.66 8.16
C ASP A 363 -6.12 26.20 6.70
N ARG A 364 -5.70 24.97 6.39
CA ARG A 364 -5.79 24.32 5.07
C ARG A 364 -6.39 22.94 5.22
N ILE A 365 -6.99 22.43 4.14
CA ILE A 365 -7.67 21.12 4.13
C ILE A 365 -8.77 21.07 5.20
N ASN A 366 -9.51 22.17 5.31
CA ASN A 366 -10.39 22.45 6.44
C ASN A 366 -11.87 22.18 6.17
N THR A 367 -12.18 21.57 5.01
CA THR A 367 -13.53 21.14 4.66
C THR A 367 -13.54 19.70 4.19
N PRO A 368 -14.63 18.94 4.42
CA PRO A 368 -14.72 17.55 3.98
C PRO A 368 -14.58 17.32 2.47
N GLU A 369 -14.90 18.35 1.67
CA GLU A 369 -14.89 18.32 0.21
C GLU A 369 -13.66 19.03 -0.37
N HIS A 370 -12.60 19.22 0.43
CA HIS A 370 -11.38 19.88 -0.01
C HIS A 370 -10.82 19.22 -1.28
N ILE A 371 -10.52 20.05 -2.29
CA ILE A 371 -9.94 19.60 -3.55
C ILE A 371 -8.45 19.84 -3.50
N LEU A 372 -7.67 18.77 -3.60
CA LEU A 372 -6.22 18.87 -3.61
C LEU A 372 -5.71 19.59 -4.87
N PRO A 373 -4.61 20.36 -4.78
CA PRO A 373 -3.93 20.90 -5.96
C PRO A 373 -3.48 19.76 -6.87
N GLY A 374 -3.60 19.93 -8.19
CA GLY A 374 -3.29 18.87 -9.16
C GLY A 374 -4.34 17.77 -9.25
N THR A 375 -5.53 17.96 -8.64
CA THR A 375 -6.66 17.06 -8.88
C THR A 375 -7.09 17.12 -10.33
N LEU A 376 -7.24 15.93 -10.94
CA LEU A 376 -7.76 15.76 -12.29
C LEU A 376 -9.06 16.54 -12.45
N THR A 377 -9.08 17.46 -13.41
CA THR A 377 -10.28 18.18 -13.82
C THR A 377 -10.61 17.74 -15.23
N LEU A 378 -11.79 17.15 -15.42
CA LEU A 378 -12.28 16.80 -16.75
C LEU A 378 -12.85 18.08 -17.39
N THR A 379 -12.33 18.44 -18.56
CA THR A 379 -12.80 19.60 -19.35
C THR A 379 -13.97 19.26 -20.24
#